data_AF-A0A2D9JMP5-F1
#
_entry.id   AF-A0A2D9JMP5-F1
#
_cell.length_a   1.000
_cell.length_b   1.000
_cell.length_c   1.000
_cell.angle_alpha   90.00
_cell.angle_beta   90.00
_cell.angle_gamma   90.00
#
_symmetry.space_group_name_H-M   'P 1'
#
loop_
_entity.id
_entity.type
_entity.pdbx_description
1 polymer ?
#
loop_
_entity_poly.entity_id
_entity_poly.type
_entity_poly.pdbx_seq_one_letter_code
_entity_poly.pdbx_strand_id
1 'polypeptide(L)'
;MKSPSGLIRVSTPTTRTDGEEPTKTRDRQSRALDEVHFYSGVAASIGLVPVPTVDMAGLAAVQLRMLSEITSIYGQSFNQHLARSFILMVLGSVAPTNAAWGIGASLVKAVPVLGTVIGWATMPAFGGVTTYAVGRIFIEHFESGGTFLNFDGARGVVQARARVRASRQS
;
A
#
# COMPACT_ATOMS: atom_id res chain seq x y z
N MET A 1 73.40 6.36 -11.18
CA MET A 1 72.40 6.32 -10.09
C MET A 1 71.24 7.23 -10.51
N LYS A 2 70.07 6.74 -10.98
CA LYS A 2 69.01 5.94 -10.31
C LYS A 2 68.35 6.80 -9.20
N SER A 3 67.07 7.19 -9.17
CA SER A 3 65.86 6.94 -9.98
C SER A 3 64.87 8.10 -9.75
N PRO A 4 64.01 8.46 -10.71
CA PRO A 4 62.80 9.25 -10.50
C PRO A 4 61.71 8.38 -9.85
N SER A 5 60.76 8.96 -9.09
CA SER A 5 59.44 8.40 -8.67
C SER A 5 58.96 9.14 -7.41
N GLY A 6 57.68 9.44 -7.19
CA GLY A 6 56.47 9.10 -7.89
C GLY A 6 55.29 9.79 -7.20
N LEU A 7 54.29 10.17 -7.99
CA LEU A 7 53.01 10.69 -7.53
C LEU A 7 52.33 9.71 -6.57
N ILE A 8 51.87 10.21 -5.43
CA ILE A 8 50.76 9.60 -4.70
C ILE A 8 49.55 10.50 -4.93
N ARG A 9 48.82 10.23 -6.01
CA ARG A 9 47.43 10.66 -6.13
C ARG A 9 46.66 9.88 -5.07
N VAL A 10 46.16 10.58 -4.06
CA VAL A 10 45.11 10.04 -3.19
C VAL A 10 43.89 9.84 -4.07
N SER A 11 43.76 8.63 -4.64
CA SER A 11 42.50 8.15 -5.17
C SER A 11 41.62 7.84 -3.98
N THR A 12 40.82 8.81 -3.56
CA THR A 12 39.65 8.55 -2.73
C THR A 12 38.87 7.38 -3.36
N PRO A 13 38.47 6.35 -2.58
CA PRO A 13 37.44 5.44 -3.03
C PRO A 13 36.14 6.23 -3.02
N THR A 14 35.89 6.96 -4.11
CA THR A 14 34.54 7.40 -4.43
C THR A 14 33.79 6.11 -4.72
N THR A 15 33.00 5.65 -3.76
CA THR A 15 31.85 4.80 -4.04
C THR A 15 30.97 5.58 -5.00
N ARG A 16 31.29 5.46 -6.29
CA ARG A 16 30.44 5.92 -7.36
C ARG A 16 29.28 4.94 -7.33
N THR A 17 28.16 5.37 -6.76
CA THR A 17 26.85 4.81 -7.09
C THR A 17 26.64 5.07 -8.58
N ASP A 18 27.27 4.23 -9.39
CA ASP A 18 26.99 4.10 -10.81
C ASP A 18 25.53 3.68 -10.94
N GLY A 19 24.76 4.52 -11.62
CA GLY A 19 23.30 4.54 -11.55
C GLY A 19 22.63 3.18 -11.75
N GLU A 20 21.81 2.78 -10.77
CA GLU A 20 20.66 1.96 -11.08
C GLU A 20 19.81 2.73 -12.11
N GLU A 21 19.73 2.20 -13.33
CA GLU A 21 19.19 2.91 -14.48
C GLU A 21 17.74 3.44 -14.26
N PRO A 22 17.45 4.71 -14.60
CA PRO A 22 16.10 5.29 -14.51
C PRO A 22 15.03 4.55 -15.32
N THR A 23 15.42 3.71 -16.29
CA THR A 23 14.54 2.85 -17.10
C THR A 23 14.05 1.63 -16.34
N LYS A 24 14.92 0.88 -15.65
CA LYS A 24 14.53 -0.29 -14.84
C LYS A 24 13.63 0.07 -13.66
N THR A 25 13.94 1.18 -13.00
CA THR A 25 13.15 1.69 -11.87
C THR A 25 11.75 2.14 -12.30
N ARG A 26 11.64 2.82 -13.45
CA ARG A 26 10.33 3.19 -14.02
C ARG A 26 9.52 1.98 -14.47
N ASP A 27 10.18 0.96 -15.04
CA ASP A 27 9.53 -0.27 -15.50
C ASP A 27 8.91 -1.08 -14.33
N ARG A 28 9.69 -1.34 -13.28
CA ARG A 28 9.18 -2.06 -12.09
C ARG A 28 8.05 -1.29 -11.40
N GLN A 29 8.15 0.05 -11.32
CA GLN A 29 7.13 0.88 -10.70
C GLN A 29 5.82 0.83 -11.49
N SER A 30 5.89 0.90 -12.82
CA SER A 30 4.70 0.79 -13.69
C SER A 30 4.01 -0.57 -13.51
N ARG A 31 4.78 -1.66 -13.57
CA ARG A 31 4.25 -3.01 -13.38
C ARG A 31 3.60 -3.20 -12.01
N ALA A 32 4.20 -2.65 -10.96
CA ALA A 32 3.62 -2.71 -9.63
C ALA A 32 2.33 -1.89 -9.52
N LEU A 33 2.25 -0.73 -10.20
CA LEU A 33 1.02 0.07 -10.26
C LEU A 33 -0.10 -0.67 -11.01
N ASP A 34 0.21 -1.38 -12.08
CA ASP A 34 -0.78 -2.18 -12.82
C ASP A 34 -1.41 -3.26 -11.93
N GLU A 35 -0.60 -3.96 -11.12
CA GLU A 35 -1.10 -4.91 -10.13
C GLU A 35 -2.01 -4.22 -9.09
N VAL A 36 -1.60 -3.06 -8.59
CA VAL A 36 -2.43 -2.30 -7.63
C VAL A 36 -3.77 -1.93 -8.24
N HIS A 37 -3.80 -1.46 -9.49
CA HIS A 37 -5.05 -1.13 -10.17
C HIS A 37 -5.95 -2.35 -10.36
N PHE A 38 -5.38 -3.47 -10.80
CA PHE A 38 -6.10 -4.73 -10.97
C PHE A 38 -6.74 -5.19 -9.66
N TYR A 39 -5.94 -5.34 -8.59
CA TYR A 39 -6.44 -5.81 -7.29
C TYR A 39 -7.39 -4.81 -6.63
N SER A 40 -7.25 -3.50 -6.90
CA SER A 40 -8.23 -2.50 -6.43
C SER A 40 -9.60 -2.72 -7.08
N GLY A 41 -9.65 -3.07 -8.36
CA GLY A 41 -10.89 -3.46 -9.04
C GLY A 41 -11.49 -4.75 -8.46
N VAL A 42 -10.65 -5.76 -8.22
CA VAL A 42 -11.07 -7.02 -7.58
C VAL A 42 -11.61 -6.76 -6.17
N ALA A 43 -10.93 -5.95 -5.36
CA ALA A 43 -11.37 -5.60 -4.01
C ALA A 43 -12.72 -4.86 -4.01
N ALA A 44 -12.92 -3.94 -4.96
CA ALA A 44 -14.22 -3.28 -5.13
C ALA A 44 -15.34 -4.28 -5.46
N SER A 45 -15.05 -5.34 -6.19
CA SER A 45 -16.03 -6.39 -6.53
C SER A 45 -16.42 -7.28 -5.34
N ILE A 46 -15.50 -7.51 -4.38
CA ILE A 46 -15.77 -8.32 -3.19
C ILE A 46 -16.81 -7.64 -2.29
N GLY A 47 -16.73 -6.31 -2.15
CA GLY A 47 -17.68 -5.49 -1.40
C GLY A 47 -19.11 -5.43 -1.98
N LEU A 48 -19.37 -6.10 -3.11
CA LEU A 48 -20.71 -6.27 -3.68
C LEU A 48 -21.44 -7.52 -3.14
N VAL A 49 -20.72 -8.44 -2.49
CA VAL A 49 -21.30 -9.65 -1.89
C VAL A 49 -21.71 -9.33 -0.45
N PRO A 50 -23.02 -9.30 -0.11
CA PRO A 50 -23.49 -8.88 1.20
C PRO A 50 -23.36 -9.99 2.25
N VAL A 51 -22.16 -10.55 2.41
CA VAL A 51 -21.82 -11.54 3.45
C VAL A 51 -20.66 -10.99 4.29
N PRO A 52 -20.94 -10.30 5.43
CA PRO A 52 -19.95 -9.48 6.13
C PRO A 52 -18.65 -10.18 6.54
N THR A 53 -18.70 -11.46 6.90
CA THR A 53 -17.51 -12.23 7.32
C THR A 53 -16.69 -12.74 6.14
N VAL A 54 -17.35 -13.13 5.05
CA VAL A 54 -16.70 -13.64 3.83
C VAL A 54 -16.08 -12.50 3.05
N ASP A 55 -16.74 -11.34 3.01
CA ASP A 55 -16.27 -10.11 2.37
C ASP A 55 -14.93 -9.64 2.97
N MET A 56 -14.83 -9.58 4.30
CA MET A 56 -13.59 -9.16 4.98
C MET A 56 -12.43 -10.15 4.79
N ALA A 57 -12.71 -11.46 4.83
CA ALA A 57 -11.69 -12.48 4.57
C ALA A 57 -11.21 -12.45 3.11
N GLY A 58 -12.14 -12.26 2.16
CA GLY A 58 -11.84 -12.10 0.75
C GLY A 58 -11.01 -10.85 0.48
N LEU A 59 -11.39 -9.72 1.06
CA LEU A 59 -10.65 -8.46 0.96
C LEU A 59 -9.23 -8.59 1.52
N ALA A 60 -9.07 -9.23 2.67
CA ALA A 60 -7.75 -9.50 3.24
C ALA A 60 -6.91 -10.42 2.35
N ALA A 61 -7.51 -11.45 1.74
CA ALA A 61 -6.83 -12.35 0.82
C ALA A 61 -6.37 -11.62 -0.45
N VAL A 62 -7.21 -10.75 -1.01
CA VAL A 62 -6.87 -9.91 -2.16
C VAL A 62 -5.70 -8.98 -1.85
N GLN A 63 -5.75 -8.27 -0.72
CA GLN A 63 -4.65 -7.38 -0.32
C GLN A 63 -3.35 -8.16 -0.06
N LEU A 64 -3.42 -9.35 0.55
CA LEU A 64 -2.25 -10.22 0.76
C LEU A 64 -1.61 -10.65 -0.57
N ARG A 65 -2.44 -11.06 -1.53
CA ARG A 65 -1.96 -11.51 -2.84
C ARG A 65 -1.34 -10.35 -3.62
N MET A 66 -1.98 -9.19 -3.63
CA MET A 66 -1.42 -7.96 -4.21
C MET A 66 -0.03 -7.64 -3.65
N LEU A 67 0.13 -7.67 -2.31
CA LEU A 67 1.42 -7.40 -1.69
C LEU A 67 2.48 -8.45 -2.06
N SER A 68 2.10 -9.71 -2.21
CA SER A 68 3.02 -10.77 -2.68
C SER A 68 3.54 -10.47 -4.08
N GLU A 69 2.67 -10.08 -5.02
CA GLU A 69 3.04 -9.76 -6.40
C GLU A 69 3.95 -8.52 -6.47
N ILE A 70 3.58 -7.43 -5.77
CA ILE A 70 4.42 -6.23 -5.67
C ILE A 70 5.80 -6.60 -5.10
N THR A 71 5.84 -7.35 -4.00
CA THR A 71 7.11 -7.74 -3.37
C THR A 71 7.99 -8.55 -4.34
N SER A 72 7.38 -9.42 -5.15
CA SER A 72 8.08 -10.17 -6.21
C SER A 72 8.62 -9.27 -7.32
N ILE A 73 7.88 -8.25 -7.74
CA ILE A 73 8.33 -7.27 -8.75
C ILE A 73 9.58 -6.52 -8.26
N TYR A 74 9.65 -6.23 -6.96
CA TYR A 74 10.80 -5.57 -6.33
C TYR A 74 11.92 -6.53 -5.91
N GLY A 75 11.78 -7.85 -6.17
CA GLY A 75 12.77 -8.86 -5.80
C GLY A 75 12.99 -9.00 -4.29
N GLN A 76 12.01 -8.60 -3.48
CA GLN A 76 12.08 -8.63 -2.03
C GLN A 76 11.53 -9.95 -1.48
N SER A 77 11.91 -10.31 -0.25
CA SER A 77 11.33 -11.47 0.43
C SER A 77 9.96 -11.13 1.00
N PHE A 78 8.91 -11.82 0.56
CA PHE A 78 7.57 -11.64 1.11
C PHE A 78 7.44 -12.23 2.52
N ASN A 79 6.97 -11.43 3.47
CA ASN A 79 6.69 -11.88 4.83
C ASN A 79 5.17 -11.84 5.06
N GLN A 80 4.53 -12.99 4.92
CA GLN A 80 3.09 -13.13 5.06
C GLN A 80 2.58 -12.74 6.46
N HIS A 81 3.35 -12.98 7.52
CA HIS A 81 2.94 -12.62 8.88
C HIS A 81 2.88 -11.10 9.06
N LEU A 82 3.91 -10.38 8.62
CA LEU A 82 3.94 -8.92 8.68
C LEU A 82 2.86 -8.32 7.75
N ALA A 83 2.70 -8.86 6.55
CA ALA A 83 1.67 -8.44 5.60
C ALA A 83 0.27 -8.57 6.21
N ARG A 84 -0.01 -9.74 6.79
CA ARG A 84 -1.31 -10.03 7.43
C ARG A 84 -1.54 -9.11 8.63
N SER A 85 -0.55 -8.89 9.48
CA SER A 85 -0.68 -7.97 10.62
C SER A 85 -0.99 -6.55 10.18
N PHE A 86 -0.32 -6.06 9.14
CA PHE A 86 -0.60 -4.74 8.58
C PHE A 86 -2.01 -4.63 8.00
N ILE A 87 -2.44 -5.61 7.20
CA ILE A 87 -3.80 -5.65 6.64
C ILE A 87 -4.85 -5.70 7.76
N LEU A 88 -4.64 -6.54 8.78
CA LEU A 88 -5.53 -6.62 9.94
C LEU A 88 -5.56 -5.30 10.73
N MET A 89 -4.45 -4.57 10.82
CA MET A 89 -4.43 -3.23 11.41
C MET A 89 -5.25 -2.24 10.58
N VAL A 90 -5.10 -2.24 9.25
CA VAL A 90 -5.87 -1.38 8.34
C VAL A 90 -7.36 -1.68 8.44
N LEU A 91 -7.75 -2.95 8.33
CA LEU A 91 -9.15 -3.37 8.45
C LEU A 91 -9.69 -3.14 9.88
N GLY A 92 -8.89 -3.43 10.90
CA GLY A 92 -9.22 -3.21 12.31
C GLY A 92 -9.41 -1.74 12.66
N SER A 93 -8.73 -0.81 11.97
CA SER A 93 -8.94 0.63 12.14
C SER A 93 -10.36 1.08 11.76
N VAL A 94 -11.06 0.27 10.97
CA VAL A 94 -12.44 0.51 10.52
C VAL A 94 -13.45 -0.26 11.38
N ALA A 95 -13.03 -1.24 12.18
CA ALA A 95 -13.91 -2.00 13.05
C ALA A 95 -14.81 -1.17 14.00
N PRO A 96 -14.36 -0.03 14.60
CA PRO A 96 -15.23 0.81 15.41
C PRO A 96 -16.41 1.39 14.64
N THR A 97 -16.28 1.59 13.33
CA THR A 97 -17.36 2.12 12.49
C THR A 97 -18.45 1.08 12.20
N ASN A 98 -18.14 -0.22 12.20
CA ASN A 98 -19.15 -1.28 12.08
C ASN A 98 -19.93 -1.50 13.39
N ALA A 99 -19.27 -1.40 14.55
CA ALA A 99 -19.95 -1.36 15.85
C ALA A 99 -20.81 -0.09 16.00
N ALA A 100 -20.29 1.06 15.53
CA ALA A 100 -21.06 2.29 15.43
C ALA A 100 -22.18 2.21 14.37
N TRP A 101 -22.09 1.38 13.34
CA TRP A 101 -23.19 1.10 12.42
C TRP A 101 -24.29 0.27 13.12
N GLY A 102 -23.91 -0.68 13.97
CA GLY A 102 -24.84 -1.43 14.82
C GLY A 102 -25.58 -0.55 15.85
N ILE A 103 -24.89 0.45 16.41
CA ILE A 103 -25.44 1.38 17.42
C ILE A 103 -26.14 2.59 16.75
N GLY A 104 -25.62 3.09 15.64
CA GLY A 104 -26.14 4.20 14.84
C GLY A 104 -27.23 3.80 13.82
N ALA A 105 -27.46 2.49 13.63
CA ALA A 105 -28.57 1.97 12.84
C ALA A 105 -29.92 2.53 13.29
N SER A 106 -30.07 2.96 14.54
CA SER A 106 -31.32 3.54 15.04
C SER A 106 -31.67 4.90 14.41
N LEU A 107 -30.69 5.68 13.94
CA LEU A 107 -30.94 6.94 13.21
C LEU A 107 -31.00 6.72 11.69
N VAL A 108 -30.25 5.75 11.16
CA VAL A 108 -30.23 5.39 9.73
C VAL A 108 -31.48 4.59 9.30
N LYS A 109 -32.14 3.90 10.24
CA LYS A 109 -33.45 3.24 10.02
C LYS A 109 -34.61 4.19 9.69
N ALA A 110 -34.42 5.51 9.86
CA ALA A 110 -35.44 6.49 9.48
C ALA A 110 -35.58 6.64 7.95
N VAL A 111 -34.52 6.34 7.18
CA VAL A 111 -34.59 6.27 5.71
C VAL A 111 -33.77 5.07 5.21
N PRO A 112 -34.32 3.84 5.34
CA PRO A 112 -33.60 2.60 4.98
C PRO A 112 -33.08 2.60 3.54
N VAL A 113 -33.79 3.25 2.62
CA VAL A 113 -33.47 3.28 1.18
C VAL A 113 -32.21 4.07 0.87
N LEU A 114 -32.02 5.26 1.48
CA LEU A 114 -30.82 6.07 1.28
C LEU A 114 -29.59 5.46 1.96
N GLY A 115 -29.78 4.83 3.14
CA GLY A 115 -28.72 4.13 3.85
C GLY A 115 -28.14 2.96 3.06
N THR A 116 -28.98 2.19 2.37
CA THR A 116 -28.51 1.14 1.44
C THR A 116 -27.80 1.72 0.23
N VAL A 117 -28.34 2.73 -0.45
CA VAL A 117 -27.70 3.27 -1.68
C VAL A 117 -26.32 3.85 -1.39
N ILE A 118 -26.16 4.56 -0.27
CA ILE A 118 -24.86 5.08 0.17
C ILE A 118 -23.94 3.92 0.61
N GLY A 119 -24.47 2.93 1.34
CA GLY A 119 -23.71 1.73 1.74
C GLY A 119 -23.20 0.90 0.55
N TRP A 120 -24.01 0.76 -0.51
CA TRP A 120 -23.68 0.03 -1.73
C TRP A 120 -22.58 0.69 -2.56
N ALA A 121 -22.44 2.01 -2.52
CA ALA A 121 -21.32 2.70 -3.16
C ALA A 121 -20.08 2.77 -2.24
N THR A 122 -20.30 2.88 -0.94
CA THR A 122 -19.23 3.09 0.05
C THR A 122 -18.36 1.85 0.22
N MET A 123 -18.94 0.63 0.26
CA MET A 123 -18.14 -0.60 0.45
C MET A 123 -17.23 -0.94 -0.74
N PRO A 124 -17.72 -0.94 -2.01
CA PRO A 124 -16.86 -1.12 -3.18
C PRO A 124 -15.80 -0.02 -3.31
N ALA A 125 -16.19 1.24 -3.08
CA ALA A 125 -15.25 2.36 -3.11
C ALA A 125 -14.19 2.22 -2.01
N PHE A 126 -14.59 1.83 -0.80
CA PHE A 126 -13.69 1.60 0.32
C PHE A 126 -12.72 0.46 0.02
N GLY A 127 -13.21 -0.70 -0.46
CA GLY A 127 -12.37 -1.84 -0.83
C GLY A 127 -11.33 -1.46 -1.90
N GLY A 128 -11.75 -0.77 -2.96
CA GLY A 128 -10.86 -0.31 -4.02
C GLY A 128 -9.85 0.75 -3.56
N VAL A 129 -10.31 1.80 -2.87
CA VAL A 129 -9.45 2.90 -2.41
C VAL A 129 -8.44 2.43 -1.36
N THR A 130 -8.86 1.59 -0.42
CA THR A 130 -7.94 1.06 0.60
C THR A 130 -6.88 0.15 -0.02
N THR A 131 -7.29 -0.73 -0.93
CA THR A 131 -6.35 -1.61 -1.66
C THR A 131 -5.36 -0.78 -2.48
N TYR A 132 -5.83 0.26 -3.17
CA TYR A 132 -4.98 1.19 -3.90
C TYR A 132 -3.97 1.90 -2.98
N ALA A 133 -4.44 2.45 -1.86
CA ALA A 133 -3.60 3.16 -0.91
C ALA A 133 -2.53 2.25 -0.28
N VAL A 134 -2.92 1.04 0.13
CA VAL A 134 -1.99 0.03 0.66
C VAL A 134 -0.91 -0.31 -0.37
N GLY A 135 -1.29 -0.59 -1.61
CA GLY A 135 -0.35 -0.91 -2.67
C GLY A 135 0.63 0.23 -2.95
N ARG A 136 0.14 1.47 -3.04
CA ARG A 136 0.97 2.67 -3.26
C ARG A 136 1.99 2.90 -2.17
N ILE A 137 1.62 2.69 -0.90
CA ILE A 137 2.54 2.83 0.24
C ILE A 137 3.69 1.82 0.14
N PHE A 138 3.41 0.57 -0.23
CA PHE A 138 4.44 -0.46 -0.39
C PHE A 138 5.35 -0.21 -1.59
N ILE A 139 4.78 0.22 -2.72
CA ILE A 139 5.57 0.64 -3.90
C ILE A 139 6.55 1.74 -3.50
N GLU A 140 6.08 2.79 -2.83
CA GLU A 140 6.94 3.89 -2.39
C GLU A 140 8.00 3.45 -1.37
N HIS A 141 7.63 2.58 -0.44
CA HIS A 141 8.57 1.99 0.52
C HIS A 141 9.70 1.22 -0.19
N PHE A 142 9.37 0.37 -1.17
CA PHE A 142 10.37 -0.35 -1.93
C PHE A 142 11.20 0.55 -2.86
N GLU A 143 10.59 1.57 -3.46
CA GLU A 143 11.31 2.57 -4.26
C GLU A 143 12.31 3.39 -3.41
N SER A 144 12.03 3.60 -2.13
CA SER A 144 12.97 4.23 -1.20
C SER A 144 14.12 3.33 -0.73
N GLY A 145 14.23 2.10 -1.26
CA GLY A 145 15.20 1.09 -0.83
C GLY A 145 14.78 0.33 0.43
N GLY A 146 13.52 0.45 0.85
CA GLY A 146 12.95 -0.29 1.97
C GLY A 146 12.77 -1.78 1.65
N THR A 147 12.67 -2.60 2.69
CA THR A 147 12.33 -4.03 2.59
C THR A 147 11.09 -4.32 3.43
N PHE A 148 10.47 -5.48 3.23
CA PHE A 148 9.28 -5.85 3.98
C PHE A 148 9.51 -5.85 5.50
N LEU A 149 10.72 -6.22 5.94
CA LEU A 149 11.10 -6.31 7.35
C LEU A 149 11.24 -4.93 8.02
N ASN A 150 11.55 -3.90 7.24
CA ASN A 150 11.75 -2.53 7.73
C ASN A 150 10.52 -1.64 7.51
N PHE A 151 9.39 -2.23 7.14
CA PHE A 151 8.16 -1.49 6.89
C PHE A 151 7.47 -1.09 8.21
N ASP A 152 7.40 0.22 8.46
CA ASP A 152 6.59 0.78 9.54
C ASP A 152 5.22 1.21 8.99
N GLY A 153 4.24 0.33 9.13
CA GLY A 153 2.88 0.55 8.65
C GLY A 153 2.19 1.75 9.27
N ALA A 154 2.52 2.13 10.51
CA ALA A 154 1.93 3.29 11.16
C ALA A 154 2.45 4.60 10.55
N ARG A 155 3.74 4.67 10.21
CA ARG A 155 4.33 5.82 9.51
C ARG A 155 3.76 6.00 8.11
N GLY A 156 3.56 4.91 7.36
CA GLY A 156 3.00 4.98 6.00
C GLY A 156 1.64 5.67 5.95
N VAL A 157 0.75 5.35 6.88
CA VAL A 157 -0.59 5.96 6.98
C VAL A 157 -0.51 7.45 7.37
N VAL A 158 0.42 7.82 8.26
CA VAL A 158 0.63 9.22 8.68
C VAL A 158 1.16 10.07 7.53
N GLN A 159 2.11 9.56 6.74
CA GLN A 159 2.65 10.27 5.58
C GLN A 159 1.61 10.44 4.48
N ALA A 160 0.78 9.42 4.22
CA ALA A 160 -0.32 9.52 3.27
C ALA A 160 -1.31 10.65 3.66
N ARG A 161 -1.64 10.77 4.95
CA ARG A 161 -2.49 11.86 5.47
C ARG A 161 -1.84 13.24 5.34
N ALA A 162 -0.53 13.34 5.56
CA ALA A 162 0.21 14.59 5.43
C ALA A 162 0.17 15.13 3.99
N ARG A 163 0.32 14.24 2.99
CA ARG A 163 0.27 14.62 1.57
C ARG A 163 -1.10 15.12 1.12
N VAL A 164 -2.17 14.43 1.48
CA VAL A 164 -3.54 14.87 1.15
C VAL A 164 -3.84 16.26 1.73
N ARG A 165 -3.28 16.57 2.91
CA ARG A 165 -3.41 17.90 3.51
C ARG A 165 -2.62 18.97 2.76
N ALA A 166 -1.41 18.65 2.30
CA ALA A 166 -0.57 19.55 1.53
C ALA A 166 -1.14 19.87 0.14
N SER A 167 -1.68 18.87 -0.56
CA SER A 167 -2.32 19.04 -1.88
C SER A 167 -3.63 19.83 -1.85
N ARG A 168 -4.21 20.04 -0.66
CA ARG A 168 -5.47 20.78 -0.47
C ARG A 168 -5.26 22.25 -0.13
N GLN A 169 -4.00 22.67 0.07
CA GLN A 169 -3.59 24.05 0.38
C GLN A 169 -2.80 24.73 -0.76
N SER A 170 -2.63 24.06 -1.90
CA SER A 170 -2.06 24.58 -3.15
C SER A 170 -3.12 24.69 -4.22
#